data_AF-A0A6N6Q1T6-F1
#
_entry.id   AF-A0A6N6Q1T6-F1
#
_cell.length_a   1.000
_cell.length_b   1.000
_cell.length_c   1.000
_cell.angle_alpha   90.00
_cell.angle_beta   90.00
_cell.angle_gamma   90.00
#
_symmetry.space_group_name_H-M   'P 1'
#
loop_
_entity.id
_entity.type
_entity.pdbx_description
1 polymer ?
#
loop_
_entity_poly.entity_id
_entity_poly.type
_entity_poly.pdbx_seq_one_letter_code
_entity_poly.pdbx_strand_id
1 'polypeptide(L)' 'PHDLSIQLFQNGQLRQNGNTSQLIFNCFHLVSFISVNMTLLPGDVILTGTPSGVGPIESGDRLEVRIQGMAPLVNTVK' A
#
# COMPACT_ATOMS: atom_id res chain seq x y z
N PRO A 1 -8.14 9.58 -3.48
CA PRO A 1 -7.17 8.96 -4.43
C PRO A 1 -7.71 7.61 -4.92
N HIS A 2 -8.66 7.65 -5.86
CA HIS A 2 -9.50 6.48 -6.23
C HIS A 2 -9.21 5.89 -7.60
N ASP A 3 -8.13 6.32 -8.26
CA ASP A 3 -7.71 5.76 -9.55
C ASP A 3 -6.20 5.92 -9.71
N LEU A 4 -5.44 5.22 -8.87
CA LEU A 4 -3.98 5.21 -8.90
C LEU A 4 -3.49 3.78 -9.01
N SER A 5 -2.59 3.51 -9.94
CA SER A 5 -1.86 2.23 -9.97
C SER A 5 -0.93 2.10 -8.76
N ILE A 6 -0.92 0.90 -8.16
CA ILE A 6 0.00 0.49 -7.10
C ILE A 6 0.64 -0.86 -7.46
N GLN A 7 1.96 -0.94 -7.35
CA GLN A 7 2.74 -2.13 -7.72
C GLN A 7 3.83 -2.42 -6.69
N LEU A 8 4.14 -3.69 -6.49
CA LEU A 8 5.29 -4.14 -5.71
C LEU A 8 6.17 -5.06 -6.56
N PHE A 9 7.47 -4.76 -6.57
CA PHE A 9 8.51 -5.56 -7.19
C PHE A 9 9.42 -6.16 -6.12
N GLN A 10 9.70 -7.46 -6.21
CA GLN A 10 10.69 -8.16 -5.39
C GLN A 10 11.83 -8.59 -6.30
N ASN A 11 13.04 -8.07 -6.06
CA ASN A 11 14.21 -8.32 -6.90
C ASN A 11 13.96 -8.03 -8.40
N GLY A 12 13.18 -6.98 -8.68
CA GLY A 12 12.78 -6.59 -10.05
C GLY A 12 11.63 -7.39 -10.64
N GLN A 13 11.14 -8.44 -9.97
CA GLN A 13 9.98 -9.22 -10.41
C GLN A 13 8.69 -8.64 -9.84
N LEU A 14 7.71 -8.37 -10.70
CA LEU A 14 6.39 -7.89 -10.28
C LEU A 14 5.68 -8.98 -9.44
N ARG A 15 5.32 -8.65 -8.20
CA ARG A 15 4.61 -9.55 -7.27
C ARG A 15 3.18 -9.11 -7.00
N GLN A 16 2.96 -7.81 -6.86
CA GLN A 16 1.63 -7.24 -6.68
C GLN A 16 1.37 -6.15 -7.71
N ASN A 17 0.14 -6.10 -8.21
CA ASN A 17 -0.30 -5.10 -9.17
C ASN A 17 -1.80 -4.84 -8.96
N GLY A 18 -2.16 -3.59 -8.70
CA GLY A 18 -3.56 -3.20 -8.47
C GLY A 18 -3.79 -1.72 -8.75
N ASN A 19 -5.04 -1.29 -8.55
CA ASN A 19 -5.45 0.10 -8.66
C ASN A 19 -6.36 0.49 -7.49
N THR A 20 -6.23 1.72 -6.96
CA THR A 20 -7.03 2.19 -5.81
C THR A 20 -8.53 2.33 -6.08
N SER A 21 -8.97 2.26 -7.34
CA SER A 21 -10.38 2.11 -7.72
C SER A 21 -10.99 0.78 -7.30
N GLN A 22 -10.14 -0.24 -7.05
CA GLN A 22 -10.55 -1.58 -6.64
C GLN A 22 -10.65 -1.73 -5.11
N LEU A 23 -10.45 -0.64 -4.34
CA LEU A 23 -10.66 -0.66 -2.90
C LEU A 23 -12.12 -0.98 -2.57
N ILE A 24 -12.35 -2.05 -1.81
CA ILE A 24 -13.68 -2.42 -1.31
C ILE A 24 -14.27 -1.30 -0.43
N PHE A 25 -13.44 -0.73 0.43
CA PHE A 25 -13.75 0.46 1.22
C PHE A 25 -12.81 1.59 0.83
N ASN A 26 -13.37 2.67 0.28
CA ASN A 26 -12.58 3.80 -0.18
C ASN A 26 -12.02 4.63 1.00
N CYS A 27 -11.09 5.56 0.73
CA CYS A 27 -10.43 6.32 1.80
C CYS A 27 -11.38 7.14 2.68
N PHE A 28 -12.50 7.64 2.15
CA PHE A 28 -13.50 8.36 2.95
C PHE A 28 -14.17 7.43 3.96
N HIS A 29 -14.55 6.23 3.51
CA HIS A 29 -15.13 5.20 4.39
C HIS A 29 -14.14 4.82 5.49
N LEU A 30 -12.88 4.56 5.14
CA LEU A 30 -11.86 4.17 6.11
C LEU A 30 -11.63 5.23 7.19
N VAL A 31 -11.47 6.51 6.80
CA VAL A 31 -11.31 7.62 7.75
C VAL A 31 -12.52 7.72 8.67
N SER A 32 -13.74 7.71 8.11
CA SER A 32 -14.97 7.81 8.90
C SER A 32 -15.13 6.66 9.88
N PHE A 33 -14.89 5.42 9.43
CA PHE A 33 -15.02 4.23 10.27
C PHE A 33 -14.02 4.26 11.42
N ILE A 34 -12.75 4.56 11.14
CA ILE A 34 -11.70 4.59 12.17
C ILE A 34 -11.96 5.73 13.16
N SER A 35 -12.33 6.93 12.70
CA SER A 35 -12.56 8.08 13.58
C SER A 35 -13.73 7.93 14.55
N VAL A 36 -14.69 7.04 14.24
CA VAL A 36 -15.79 6.71 15.16
C VAL A 36 -15.30 5.79 16.29
N ASN A 37 -14.29 4.97 16.04
CA ASN A 37 -13.79 3.97 16.99
C ASN A 37 -12.59 4.49 17.80
N MET A 38 -11.82 5.43 17.27
CA MET A 38 -10.68 6.06 17.96
C MET A 38 -10.45 7.50 17.48
N THR A 39 -9.94 8.35 18.36
CA THR A 39 -9.53 9.72 17.98
C THR A 39 -8.32 9.66 17.06
N LEU A 40 -8.44 10.24 15.87
CA LEU A 40 -7.31 10.47 14.96
C LEU A 40 -6.60 11.78 15.33
N LEU A 41 -5.27 11.74 15.39
CA LEU A 41 -4.41 12.88 15.69
C LEU A 41 -3.62 13.33 14.44
N PRO A 42 -3.16 14.59 14.40
CA PRO A 42 -2.26 15.06 13.34
C PRO A 42 -1.00 14.19 13.25
N GLY A 43 -0.74 13.64 12.07
CA GLY A 43 0.40 12.75 11.81
C GLY A 43 0.05 11.26 11.80
N ASP A 44 -1.17 10.88 12.19
CA ASP A 44 -1.61 9.48 12.12
C ASP A 44 -1.66 8.99 10.66
N VAL A 45 -1.28 7.72 10.47
CA VAL A 45 -1.22 7.08 9.15
C VAL A 45 -2.20 5.91 9.09
N ILE A 46 -3.08 5.92 8.07
CA ILE A 46 -4.00 4.82 7.79
C ILE A 46 -3.48 4.05 6.58
N LEU A 47 -3.19 2.76 6.77
CA LEU A 47 -2.87 1.85 5.67
C LEU A 47 -4.17 1.31 5.07
N THR A 48 -4.40 1.54 3.78
CA THR A 48 -5.70 1.29 3.12
C THR A 48 -5.90 -0.14 2.63
N GLY A 49 -4.99 -1.05 2.98
CA GLY A 49 -4.97 -2.43 2.48
C GLY A 49 -3.96 -2.65 1.35
N THR A 50 -3.98 -3.86 0.77
CA THR A 50 -3.03 -4.30 -0.26
C THR A 50 -3.76 -5.14 -1.32
N PRO A 51 -3.38 -5.06 -2.61
CA PRO A 51 -3.93 -5.94 -3.64
C PRO A 51 -3.45 -7.39 -3.47
N SER A 52 -3.90 -8.29 -4.34
CA SER A 52 -3.43 -9.69 -4.35
C SER A 52 -1.93 -9.80 -4.66
N GLY A 53 -1.36 -10.98 -4.41
CA GLY A 53 0.06 -11.27 -4.67
C GLY A 53 0.98 -11.11 -3.45
N VAL A 54 0.42 -11.03 -2.24
CA VAL A 54 1.19 -11.14 -1.00
C VAL A 54 1.91 -12.49 -0.97
N GLY A 55 3.19 -12.49 -0.58
CA GLY A 55 4.03 -13.68 -0.56
C GLY A 55 5.21 -13.53 0.40
N PRO A 56 6.01 -14.59 0.56
CA PRO A 56 7.16 -14.59 1.45
C PRO A 56 8.26 -13.65 0.96
N ILE A 57 9.05 -13.17 1.92
CA ILE A 57 10.27 -12.39 1.70
C ILE A 57 11.43 -13.09 2.42
N GLU A 58 12.62 -13.00 1.85
CA GLU A 58 13.84 -13.66 2.34
C GLU A 58 14.95 -12.63 2.58
N SER A 59 15.91 -12.96 3.46
CA SER A 59 17.07 -12.10 3.68
C SER A 59 17.84 -11.88 2.38
N GLY A 60 18.21 -10.63 2.10
CA GLY A 60 18.83 -10.23 0.83
C GLY A 60 17.84 -9.68 -0.20
N ASP A 61 16.52 -9.84 -0.01
CA ASP A 61 15.53 -9.31 -0.94
C ASP A 61 15.54 -7.78 -1.00
N ARG A 62 15.35 -7.24 -2.21
CA ARG A 62 15.05 -5.82 -2.45
C ARG A 62 13.60 -5.68 -2.88
N LEU A 63 12.82 -4.97 -2.06
CA LEU A 63 11.42 -4.66 -2.31
C LEU A 63 11.29 -3.21 -2.80
N GLU A 64 10.49 -3.01 -3.83
CA GLU A 64 10.19 -1.70 -4.40
C GLU A 64 8.69 -1.54 -4.62
N VAL A 65 8.08 -0.60 -3.89
CA VAL A 65 6.68 -0.23 -4.06
C VAL A 65 6.59 1.04 -4.89
N ARG A 66 5.72 1.03 -5.90
CA ARG A 66 5.45 2.17 -6.76
C ARG A 66 3.97 2.52 -6.69
N ILE A 67 3.66 3.79 -6.45
CA ILE A 67 2.33 4.37 -6.57
C ILE A 67 2.40 5.44 -7.66
N GLN A 68 1.43 5.44 -8.57
CA GLN A 68 1.35 6.42 -9.65
C GLN A 68 1.48 7.85 -9.13
N GLY A 69 2.42 8.61 -9.70
CA GLY A 69 2.67 10.01 -9.32
C GLY A 69 3.52 10.20 -8.05
N MET A 70 4.02 9.13 -7.43
CA MET A 70 4.87 9.18 -6.25
C MET A 70 6.27 8.60 -6.53
N ALA A 71 7.26 9.04 -5.75
CA ALA A 71 8.58 8.42 -5.76
C ALA A 71 8.49 6.97 -5.23
N PRO A 72 9.24 6.01 -5.80
CA PRO A 72 9.25 4.64 -5.29
C PRO A 72 9.75 4.56 -3.84
N LEU A 73 9.10 3.70 -3.06
CA LEU A 73 9.58 3.30 -1.73
C LEU A 73 10.39 2.01 -1.88
N VAL A 74 11.65 2.03 -1.45
CA VAL A 74 12.58 0.91 -1.61
C VAL A 74 13.16 0.50 -0.26
N ASN A 75 13.12 -0.80 0.03
CA ASN A 75 13.73 -1.38 1.22
C ASN A 75 14.47 -2.67 0.87
N THR A 76 15.54 -2.97 1.62
CA THR A 76 16.25 -4.25 1.56
C THR A 76 16.00 -5.03 2.83
N VAL A 77 15.72 -6.32 2.71
CA VAL A 77 15.54 -7.25 3.83
C VAL A 77 16.93 -7.69 4.31
N LYS A 78 17.21 -7.51 5.60
CA LYS A 78 18.44 -7.95 6.26
C LYS A 78 18.12 -9.09 7.22
#